data_AF-A0A931PPV8-F1
#
_entry.id   AF-A0A931PPV8-F1
#
_cell.length_a   1.000
_cell.length_b   1.000
_cell.length_c   1.000
_cell.angle_alpha   90.00
_cell.angle_beta   90.00
_cell.angle_gamma   90.00
#
_symmetry.space_group_name_H-M   'P 1'
#
loop_
_entity.id
_entity.type
_entity.pdbx_description
1 polymer ?
#
loop_
_entity_poly.entity_id
_entity_poly.type
_entity_poly.pdbx_seq_one_letter_code
_entity_poly.pdbx_strand_id
1 'polypeptide(L)'
;MLSLKNLADRYELTPKQVRRLWENVGPLLGTYARRGPQGQTLIDETGLPIIERCQDLVRQGASLPNAVRTVAQEMGLNGHSDKASDGLAKGTDDYVAIAELLKVQLVDKDHRIADLTTERDRLLNIIENQGEQIKALMPGPRTEPRRSRFEALRFALLGR
;
A
#
# COMPACT_ATOMS: atom_id res chain seq x y z
N MET A 1 -13.56 -11.76 -13.64
CA MET A 1 -14.44 -10.59 -13.88
C MET A 1 -15.31 -10.26 -12.67
N LEU A 2 -15.37 -8.99 -12.24
CA LEU A 2 -16.21 -8.53 -11.12
C LEU A 2 -17.34 -7.59 -11.57
N SER A 3 -18.50 -7.71 -10.93
CA SER A 3 -19.60 -6.74 -11.12
C SER A 3 -19.39 -5.48 -10.27
N LEU A 4 -20.03 -4.37 -10.65
CA LEU A 4 -20.08 -3.14 -9.84
C LEU A 4 -20.61 -3.37 -8.41
N LYS A 5 -21.52 -4.34 -8.21
CA LYS A 5 -22.01 -4.70 -6.87
C LYS A 5 -20.91 -5.35 -6.05
N ASN A 6 -20.16 -6.28 -6.66
CA ASN A 6 -19.05 -6.95 -5.98
C ASN A 6 -17.90 -5.98 -5.65
N LEU A 7 -17.74 -4.90 -6.44
CA LEU A 7 -16.84 -3.79 -6.12
C LEU A 7 -17.29 -2.99 -4.89
N ALA A 8 -18.59 -2.77 -4.72
CA ALA A 8 -19.12 -2.12 -3.53
C ALA A 8 -18.73 -2.90 -2.27
N ASP A 9 -18.93 -4.22 -2.31
CA ASP A 9 -18.65 -5.10 -1.18
C ASP A 9 -17.13 -5.23 -0.92
N ARG A 10 -16.31 -5.38 -1.97
CA ARG A 10 -14.86 -5.57 -1.84
C ARG A 10 -14.12 -4.35 -1.30
N TYR A 11 -14.61 -3.15 -1.60
CA TYR A 11 -13.97 -1.90 -1.19
C TYR A 11 -14.76 -1.13 -0.13
N GLU A 12 -15.79 -1.78 0.46
CA GLU A 12 -16.67 -1.20 1.48
C GLU A 12 -17.26 0.15 1.05
N LEU A 13 -17.58 0.29 -0.24
CA LEU A 13 -18.10 1.52 -0.83
C LEU A 13 -19.62 1.51 -0.83
N THR A 14 -20.21 2.65 -0.51
CA THR A 14 -21.65 2.85 -0.69
C THR A 14 -22.02 2.86 -2.18
N PRO A 15 -23.26 2.49 -2.56
CA PRO A 15 -23.71 2.53 -3.96
C PRO A 15 -23.51 3.89 -4.64
N LYS A 16 -23.65 4.98 -3.86
CA LYS A 16 -23.41 6.36 -4.33
C LYS A 16 -21.94 6.61 -4.63
N GLN A 17 -21.02 6.10 -3.80
CA GLN A 17 -19.58 6.19 -4.04
C GLN A 17 -19.15 5.34 -5.23
N VAL A 18 -19.69 4.14 -5.39
CA VAL A 18 -19.41 3.28 -6.55
C VAL A 18 -19.86 3.96 -7.84
N ARG A 19 -21.03 4.59 -7.86
CA ARG A 19 -21.50 5.35 -9.03
C ARG A 19 -20.59 6.53 -9.34
N ARG A 20 -20.19 7.33 -8.33
CA ARG A 20 -19.29 8.45 -8.51
C ARG A 20 -17.90 7.99 -8.99
N LEU A 21 -17.40 6.90 -8.45
CA LEU A 21 -16.16 6.26 -8.88
C LEU A 21 -16.27 5.80 -10.34
N TRP A 22 -17.38 5.18 -10.72
CA TRP A 22 -17.64 4.75 -12.09
C TRP A 22 -17.73 5.93 -13.08
N GLU A 23 -18.36 7.04 -12.70
CA GLU A 23 -18.44 8.25 -13.53
C GLU A 23 -17.06 8.86 -13.80
N ASN A 24 -16.12 8.74 -12.87
CA ASN A 24 -14.77 9.30 -13.01
C ASN A 24 -13.78 8.30 -13.65
N VAL A 25 -13.83 7.03 -13.26
CA VAL A 25 -12.88 5.98 -13.70
C VAL A 25 -13.38 5.27 -14.96
N GLY A 26 -14.68 5.30 -15.26
CA GLY A 26 -15.30 4.63 -16.41
C GLY A 26 -14.63 4.92 -17.76
N PRO A 27 -14.22 6.17 -18.07
CA PRO A 27 -13.46 6.46 -19.28
C PRO A 27 -12.11 5.73 -19.38
N LEU A 28 -11.44 5.50 -18.25
CA LEU A 28 -10.17 4.74 -18.20
C LEU A 28 -10.37 3.23 -18.31
N LEU A 29 -11.56 2.75 -17.92
CA LEU A 29 -11.91 1.33 -17.92
C LEU A 29 -12.56 0.87 -19.22
N GLY A 30 -12.66 1.72 -20.26
CA GLY A 30 -13.41 1.43 -21.48
C GLY A 30 -13.03 0.10 -22.16
N THR A 31 -11.73 -0.24 -22.21
CA THR A 31 -11.23 -1.51 -22.76
C THR A 31 -11.30 -2.68 -21.78
N TYR A 32 -11.38 -2.39 -20.49
CA TYR A 32 -11.38 -3.35 -19.38
C TYR A 32 -12.77 -3.62 -18.81
N ALA A 33 -13.80 -2.96 -19.33
CA ALA A 33 -15.17 -3.09 -18.91
C ALA A 33 -16.06 -3.58 -20.04
N ARG A 34 -16.90 -4.58 -19.75
CA ARG A 34 -17.85 -5.14 -20.71
C ARG A 34 -19.25 -5.16 -20.12
N ARG A 35 -20.26 -5.12 -20.98
CA ARG A 35 -21.63 -5.42 -20.56
C ARG A 35 -21.79 -6.92 -20.39
N GLY A 36 -22.17 -7.33 -19.20
CA GLY A 36 -22.54 -8.69 -18.85
C GLY A 36 -24.03 -8.98 -19.03
N PRO A 37 -24.46 -10.16 -18.56
CA PRO A 37 -25.87 -10.56 -18.57
C PRO A 37 -26.73 -9.53 -17.81
N GLN A 38 -27.95 -9.29 -18.29
CA GLN A 38 -28.90 -8.34 -17.69
C GLN A 38 -28.40 -6.88 -17.67
N GLY A 39 -27.45 -6.51 -18.54
CA GLY A 39 -26.99 -5.13 -18.69
C GLY A 39 -26.06 -4.63 -17.58
N GLN A 40 -25.58 -5.53 -16.72
CA GLN A 40 -24.61 -5.18 -15.67
C GLN A 40 -23.24 -4.88 -16.27
N THR A 41 -22.53 -3.88 -15.76
CA THR A 41 -21.13 -3.67 -16.14
C THR A 41 -20.24 -4.61 -15.35
N LEU A 42 -19.43 -5.38 -16.09
CA LEU A 42 -18.43 -6.29 -15.58
C LEU A 42 -17.05 -5.73 -15.88
N ILE A 43 -16.17 -5.79 -14.89
CA ILE A 43 -14.79 -5.33 -14.99
C ILE A 43 -13.88 -6.56 -15.07
N ASP A 44 -12.96 -6.53 -16.02
CA ASP A 44 -11.95 -7.55 -16.18
C ASP A 44 -10.92 -7.50 -15.06
N GLU A 45 -10.23 -8.61 -14.84
CA GLU A 45 -9.23 -8.73 -13.77
C GLU A 45 -8.06 -7.75 -13.96
N THR A 46 -7.75 -7.42 -15.21
CA THR A 46 -6.77 -6.40 -15.58
C THR A 46 -7.24 -4.96 -15.32
N GLY A 47 -8.55 -4.73 -15.20
CA GLY A 47 -9.13 -3.43 -14.85
C GLY A 47 -9.21 -3.16 -13.35
N LEU A 48 -9.12 -4.20 -12.51
CA LEU A 48 -9.17 -4.05 -11.04
C LEU A 48 -8.00 -3.24 -10.48
N PRO A 49 -6.73 -3.46 -10.90
CA PRO A 49 -5.60 -2.68 -10.41
C PRO A 49 -5.73 -1.17 -10.64
N ILE A 50 -6.40 -0.76 -11.72
CA ILE A 50 -6.68 0.66 -12.02
C ILE A 50 -7.56 1.28 -10.93
N ILE A 51 -8.56 0.53 -10.46
CA ILE A 51 -9.47 0.96 -9.41
C ILE A 51 -8.78 0.96 -8.05
N GLU A 52 -7.99 -0.07 -7.75
CA GLU A 52 -7.18 -0.16 -6.52
C GLU A 52 -6.24 1.04 -6.42
N ARG A 53 -5.50 1.34 -7.50
CA ARG A 53 -4.60 2.49 -7.56
C ARG A 53 -5.31 3.83 -7.35
N CYS A 54 -6.49 4.02 -7.95
CA CYS A 54 -7.30 5.22 -7.73
C CYS A 54 -7.70 5.36 -6.26
N GLN A 55 -8.10 4.26 -5.61
CA GLN A 55 -8.49 4.29 -4.21
C GLN A 55 -7.30 4.55 -3.28
N ASP A 56 -6.12 4.00 -3.59
CA ASP A 56 -4.92 4.24 -2.80
C ASP A 56 -4.51 5.72 -2.81
N LEU A 57 -4.60 6.39 -3.97
CA LEU A 57 -4.35 7.83 -4.05
C LEU A 57 -5.40 8.64 -3.27
N VAL A 58 -6.66 8.22 -3.29
CA VAL A 58 -7.71 8.85 -2.48
C VAL A 58 -7.45 8.67 -0.98
N ARG A 59 -7.00 7.49 -0.54
CA ARG A 59 -6.57 7.24 0.84
C ARG A 59 -5.36 8.07 1.25
N GLN A 60 -4.47 8.39 0.30
CA GLN A 60 -3.34 9.30 0.49
C GLN A 60 -3.75 10.78 0.53
N GLY A 61 -5.04 11.09 0.40
CA GLY A 61 -5.58 12.46 0.50
C GLY A 61 -5.79 13.16 -0.83
N ALA A 62 -5.57 12.49 -1.97
CA ALA A 62 -5.92 13.04 -3.27
C ALA A 62 -7.44 13.09 -3.46
N SER A 63 -7.93 14.11 -4.16
CA SER A 63 -9.32 14.09 -4.62
C SER A 63 -9.50 13.00 -5.68
N LEU A 64 -10.69 12.38 -5.73
CA LEU A 64 -10.98 11.32 -6.71
C LEU A 64 -10.69 11.74 -8.18
N PRO A 65 -11.02 12.97 -8.64
CA PRO A 65 -10.64 13.41 -9.98
C PRO A 65 -9.13 13.51 -10.20
N ASN A 66 -8.38 13.97 -9.18
CA ASN A 66 -6.92 14.04 -9.27
C ASN A 66 -6.30 12.65 -9.27
N ALA A 67 -6.80 11.73 -8.45
CA ALA A 67 -6.38 10.33 -8.43
C ALA A 67 -6.56 9.68 -9.82
N VAL A 68 -7.73 9.87 -10.44
CA VAL A 68 -8.01 9.38 -11.80
C VAL A 68 -7.05 9.99 -12.82
N ARG A 69 -6.76 11.29 -12.74
CA ARG A 69 -5.81 11.95 -13.63
C ARG A 69 -4.39 11.41 -13.48
N THR A 70 -3.93 11.18 -12.25
CA THR A 70 -2.62 10.59 -11.98
C THR A 70 -2.53 9.18 -12.54
N VAL A 71 -3.56 8.35 -12.36
CA VAL A 71 -3.60 6.99 -12.93
C VAL A 71 -3.65 7.01 -14.46
N ALA A 72 -4.38 7.96 -15.07
CA ALA A 72 -4.38 8.14 -16.52
C ALA A 72 -2.98 8.47 -17.06
N GLN A 73 -2.23 9.33 -16.35
CA GLN A 73 -0.85 9.65 -16.68
C GLN A 73 0.10 8.45 -16.51
N GLU A 74 -0.06 7.67 -15.44
CA GLU A 74 0.70 6.43 -15.20
C GLU A 74 0.49 5.41 -16.33
N MET A 75 -0.71 5.36 -16.92
CA MET A 75 -1.04 4.48 -18.05
C MET A 75 -0.62 5.05 -19.42
N GLY A 76 0.02 6.22 -19.48
CA GLY A 76 0.41 6.86 -20.74
C GLY A 76 -0.77 7.39 -21.57
N LEU A 77 -1.96 7.50 -20.99
CA LEU A 77 -3.14 8.07 -21.62
C LEU A 77 -3.08 9.61 -21.59
N ASN A 78 -2.02 10.17 -22.17
CA ASN A 78 -1.92 11.62 -22.37
C ASN A 78 -2.62 11.98 -23.68
N GLY A 79 -3.88 12.43 -23.61
CA GLY A 79 -4.56 12.91 -24.81
C GLY A 79 -6.01 13.35 -24.68
N HIS A 80 -6.50 13.79 -23.51
CA HIS A 80 -7.85 14.36 -23.39
C HIS A 80 -7.85 15.67 -22.59
N SER A 81 -7.09 16.63 -23.08
CA SER A 81 -7.49 18.03 -22.99
C SER A 81 -7.04 18.75 -24.26
N ASP A 82 -8.04 19.05 -25.09
CA ASP A 82 -8.04 19.93 -26.25
C ASP A 82 -7.32 19.49 -27.55
N LYS A 83 -8.14 19.46 -28.61
CA LYS A 83 -7.84 19.37 -30.05
C LYS A 83 -7.80 17.96 -30.65
N ALA A 84 -8.95 17.63 -31.24
CA ALA A 84 -9.07 16.69 -32.35
C ALA A 84 -8.24 17.16 -33.57
N SER A 85 -7.86 16.17 -34.38
CA SER A 85 -7.12 16.23 -35.65
C SER A 85 -5.64 16.64 -35.57
N ASP A 86 -4.75 15.65 -35.56
CA ASP A 86 -3.72 15.41 -36.59
C ASP A 86 -2.60 14.49 -36.04
N GLY A 87 -2.12 13.54 -36.85
CA GLY A 87 -0.83 12.87 -36.61
C GLY A 87 -0.82 11.43 -36.08
N LEU A 88 -1.45 10.49 -36.78
CA LEU A 88 -1.29 9.02 -36.58
C LEU A 88 0.09 8.46 -36.97
N ALA A 89 1.15 9.28 -36.98
CA ALA A 89 2.49 8.90 -37.48
C ALA A 89 3.64 9.11 -36.48
N LYS A 90 3.39 9.50 -35.22
CA LYS A 90 4.44 9.75 -34.20
C LYS A 90 4.59 8.69 -33.11
N GLY A 91 3.76 7.65 -33.13
CA GLY A 91 3.64 6.73 -31.99
C GLY A 91 4.92 6.01 -31.57
N THR A 92 5.87 5.73 -32.45
CA THR A 92 7.05 4.90 -32.11
C THR A 92 8.13 5.63 -31.30
N ASP A 93 8.32 6.94 -31.50
CA ASP A 93 9.32 7.72 -30.73
C ASP A 93 8.83 8.01 -29.30
N ASP A 94 7.53 8.22 -29.14
CA ASP A 94 6.92 8.48 -27.83
C ASP A 94 7.03 7.26 -26.91
N TYR A 95 6.92 6.03 -27.43
CA TYR A 95 7.12 4.82 -26.63
C TYR A 95 8.56 4.65 -26.14
N VAL A 96 9.56 5.05 -26.94
CA VAL A 96 10.97 5.00 -26.53
C VAL A 96 11.25 6.02 -25.44
N ALA A 97 10.75 7.24 -25.59
CA ALA A 97 10.86 8.29 -24.58
C ALA A 97 10.17 7.91 -23.26
N ILE A 98 8.98 7.28 -23.33
CA ILE A 98 8.27 6.77 -22.15
C ILE A 98 9.06 5.63 -21.49
N ALA A 99 9.64 4.72 -22.27
CA ALA A 99 10.44 3.62 -21.75
C ALA A 99 11.73 4.11 -21.06
N GLU A 100 12.37 5.15 -21.58
CA GLU A 100 13.54 5.77 -20.94
C GLU A 100 13.15 6.47 -19.63
N LEU A 101 12.04 7.20 -19.61
CA LEU A 101 11.53 7.84 -18.39
C LEU A 101 11.18 6.81 -17.31
N LEU A 102 10.53 5.70 -17.69
CA LEU A 102 10.21 4.60 -16.77
C LEU A 102 11.47 3.93 -16.21
N LYS A 103 12.54 3.78 -17.01
CA LYS A 103 13.82 3.26 -16.53
C LYS A 103 14.44 4.16 -15.46
N VAL A 104 14.45 5.48 -15.68
CA VAL A 104 14.96 6.44 -14.69
C VAL A 104 14.14 6.35 -13.40
N GLN A 105 12.81 6.31 -13.50
CA GLN A 105 11.95 6.17 -12.32
C GLN A 105 12.13 4.85 -11.57
N LEU A 106 12.41 3.75 -12.27
CA LEU A 106 12.74 2.46 -11.64
C LEU A 106 14.04 2.54 -10.86
N VAL A 107 15.08 3.14 -11.44
CA VAL A 107 16.37 3.34 -10.77
C VAL A 107 16.21 4.22 -9.52
N ASP A 108 15.46 5.32 -9.60
CA ASP A 108 15.19 6.18 -8.44
C ASP A 108 14.43 5.44 -7.33
N LYS A 109 13.48 4.58 -7.70
CA LYS A 109 12.75 3.72 -6.76
C LYS A 109 13.67 2.68 -6.11
N ASP A 110 14.54 2.05 -6.88
CA ASP A 110 15.49 1.07 -6.38
C ASP A 110 16.48 1.72 -5.39
N HIS A 111 16.97 2.92 -5.69
CA HIS A 111 17.76 3.72 -4.74
C HIS A 111 16.99 4.03 -3.48
N ARG A 112 15.73 4.46 -3.61
CA ARG A 112 14.89 4.76 -2.44
C ARG A 112 14.63 3.53 -1.57
N ILE A 113 14.46 2.36 -2.19
CA ILE A 113 14.32 1.09 -1.49
C ILE A 113 15.62 0.77 -0.75
N ALA A 114 16.77 0.90 -1.41
CA ALA A 114 18.07 0.69 -0.78
C ALA A 114 18.26 1.59 0.46
N ASP A 115 17.98 2.88 0.34
CA ASP A 115 18.06 3.82 1.47
C ASP A 115 17.13 3.41 2.62
N LEU A 116 15.87 3.06 2.31
CA LEU A 116 14.92 2.62 3.33
C LEU A 116 15.33 1.30 3.99
N THR A 117 15.93 0.37 3.24
CA THR A 117 16.42 -0.89 3.81
C THR A 117 17.60 -0.66 4.75
N THR A 118 18.56 0.20 4.36
CA THR A 118 19.71 0.52 5.22
C THR A 118 19.28 1.23 6.50
N GLU A 119 18.34 2.17 6.42
CA GLU A 119 17.83 2.85 7.62
C GLU A 119 17.03 1.88 8.50
N ARG A 120 16.24 0.98 7.91
CA ARG A 120 15.55 -0.08 8.67
C ARG A 120 16.55 -0.97 9.42
N ASP A 121 17.62 -1.40 8.77
CA ASP A 121 18.65 -2.23 9.41
C ASP A 121 19.41 -1.48 10.51
N ARG A 122 19.68 -0.19 10.28
CA ARG A 122 20.26 0.69 11.31
C ARG A 122 19.35 0.80 12.53
N LEU A 123 18.05 1.04 12.33
CA LEU A 123 17.08 1.15 13.41
C LEU A 123 16.92 -0.16 14.18
N LEU A 124 16.89 -1.31 13.47
CA LEU A 124 16.88 -2.62 14.11
C LEU A 124 18.11 -2.85 14.98
N ASN A 125 19.31 -2.52 14.49
CA ASN A 125 20.55 -2.62 15.27
C ASN A 125 20.51 -1.73 16.52
N ILE A 126 19.93 -0.52 16.44
CA ILE A 126 19.78 0.36 17.60
C ILE A 126 18.84 -0.27 18.63
N ILE A 127 17.70 -0.81 18.18
CA ILE A 127 16.72 -1.48 19.06
C ILE A 127 17.34 -2.70 19.74
N GLU A 128 18.10 -3.51 19.00
CA GLU A 128 18.78 -4.68 19.57
C GLU A 128 19.80 -4.28 20.64
N ASN A 129 20.67 -3.30 20.35
CA ASN A 129 21.63 -2.78 21.31
C ASN A 129 20.96 -2.21 22.57
N GLN A 130 19.87 -1.45 22.41
CA GLN A 130 19.10 -0.93 23.54
C GLN A 130 18.43 -2.06 24.33
N GLY A 131 17.91 -3.08 23.65
CA GLY A 131 17.36 -4.27 24.27
C GLY A 131 18.38 -5.05 25.10
N GLU A 132 19.61 -5.18 24.62
CA GLU A 132 20.73 -5.79 25.36
C GLU A 132 21.12 -4.97 26.59
N GLN A 133 21.22 -3.64 26.45
CA GLN A 133 21.49 -2.75 27.59
C GLN A 133 20.40 -2.85 28.66
N ILE A 134 19.12 -2.87 28.25
CA ILE A 134 18.01 -3.05 29.18
C ILE A 134 18.08 -4.43 29.86
N LYS A 135 18.40 -5.50 29.13
CA LYS A 135 18.61 -6.84 29.71
C LYS A 135 19.77 -6.86 30.71
N ALA A 136 20.87 -6.17 30.44
CA ALA A 136 22.02 -6.08 31.34
C ALA A 136 21.70 -5.27 32.61
N LEU A 137 20.82 -4.28 32.51
CA LEU A 137 20.36 -3.46 33.63
C LEU A 137 19.17 -4.06 34.38
N MET A 138 18.48 -5.04 33.80
CA MET A 138 17.44 -5.77 34.51
C MET A 138 18.08 -6.52 35.68
N PRO A 139 17.59 -6.29 36.92
CA PRO A 139 18.03 -7.12 38.03
C PRO A 139 17.70 -8.57 37.67
N GLY A 140 18.73 -9.43 37.68
CA GLY A 140 18.54 -10.87 37.51
C GLY A 140 17.44 -11.36 38.44
N PRO A 141 16.73 -12.45 38.09
CA PRO A 141 15.62 -12.95 38.89
C PRO A 141 16.09 -12.99 40.33
N ARG A 142 15.39 -12.26 41.21
CA ARG A 142 15.65 -12.30 42.64
C ARG A 142 15.53 -13.77 43.01
N THR A 143 16.64 -14.47 43.10
CA THR A 143 16.72 -15.70 43.84
C THR A 143 16.42 -15.27 45.26
N GLU A 144 15.14 -15.31 45.63
CA GLU A 144 14.77 -15.33 47.02
C GLU A 144 15.70 -16.36 47.66
N PRO A 145 16.48 -15.99 48.69
CA PRO A 145 17.28 -16.98 49.38
C PRO A 145 16.28 -18.04 49.82
N ARG A 146 16.37 -19.25 49.25
CA ARG A 146 15.61 -20.40 49.71
C ARG A 146 16.03 -20.58 51.15
N ARG A 147 15.25 -20.01 52.07
CA ARG A 147 15.45 -20.20 53.50
C ARG A 147 15.56 -21.70 53.68
N SER A 148 16.71 -22.12 54.18
CA SER A 148 16.92 -23.54 54.48
C SER A 148 15.75 -24.01 55.32
N ARG A 149 15.28 -25.25 55.14
CA ARG A 149 14.16 -25.80 55.94
C ARG A 149 14.38 -25.61 57.44
N PHE A 150 15.64 -25.57 57.87
CA PHE A 150 16.06 -25.24 59.23
C PHE A 150 15.80 -23.79 59.64
N GLU A 151 16.03 -22.80 58.78
CA GLU A 151 15.72 -21.40 59.06
C GLU A 151 14.21 -21.14 59.10
N ALA A 152 13.44 -21.80 58.23
CA ALA A 152 11.98 -21.72 58.26
C ALA A 152 11.42 -22.33 59.56
N LEU A 153 11.95 -23.47 60.00
CA LEU A 153 11.60 -24.09 61.29
C LEU A 153 12.05 -23.23 62.48
N ARG A 154 13.24 -22.64 62.42
CA ARG A 154 13.75 -21.74 63.46
C ARG A 154 12.88 -20.49 63.61
N PHE A 155 12.44 -19.88 62.51
CA PHE A 155 11.49 -18.76 62.56
C PHE A 155 10.10 -19.18 63.07
N ALA A 156 9.62 -20.37 62.70
CA ALA A 156 8.32 -20.87 63.18
C ALA A 156 8.33 -21.23 64.68
N LEU A 157 9.48 -21.64 65.22
CA LEU A 157 9.62 -22.03 66.62
C LEU A 157 10.04 -20.88 67.54
N LEU A 158 10.78 -19.88 67.03
CA LEU A 158 11.32 -18.76 67.83
C LEU A 158 10.76 -17.39 67.43
N GLY A 159 9.80 -17.33 66.50
CA GLY A 159 9.21 -16.08 66.01
C GLY A 159 8.25 -15.44 67.02
N ARG A 160 8.81 -14.53 67.84
CA ARG A 160 8.15 -13.30 68.27
C ARG A 160 9.07 -12.13 67.92
#